data_AF-A0A1V9A190-F1
#
_entry.id   AF-A0A1V9A190-F1
#
_cell.length_a   1.000
_cell.length_b   1.000
_cell.length_c   1.000
_cell.angle_alpha   90.00
_cell.angle_beta   90.00
_cell.angle_gamma   90.00
#
_symmetry.space_group_name_H-M   'P 1'
#
loop_
_entity.id
_entity.type
_entity.pdbx_description
1 polymer ?
#
loop_
_entity_poly.entity_id
_entity_poly.type
_entity_poly.pdbx_seq_one_letter_code
_entity_poly.pdbx_strand_id
1 'polypeptide(L)'
;MAFADAPGAATLARQVTTEGEVLLWAAHGREFAFDVAGHDAAGQPHGHAVPRGFGAFGMGAATMAVGMAMGTDLPGEGAVPPAVVVFGADGDCRARTLLTGVEPRGGTPWRTWALTSARLLVLDVRPPSTGEPRTPLLRRTLERGRDLVHVLTDRTRRYGPNTEGVAVARKPMTVVAATGREHLHDVAVARRRLRMRTRPCLRLSFVDGSGLDLLLGVEDESVFEWMAELSGEGR
;
A
#
# COMPACT_ATOMS: atom_id res chain seq x y z
N MET A 1 16.62 7.27 10.18
CA MET A 1 16.98 6.65 8.89
C MET A 1 18.43 6.22 8.96
N ALA A 2 18.71 4.94 8.78
CA ALA A 2 20.05 4.43 8.56
C ALA A 2 20.34 4.46 7.05
N PHE A 3 21.60 4.67 6.65
CA PHE A 3 21.99 4.68 5.23
C PHE A 3 21.81 3.32 4.52
N ALA A 4 21.41 2.28 5.26
CA ALA A 4 21.01 0.97 4.73
C ALA A 4 19.53 0.90 4.33
N ASP A 5 18.74 1.94 4.64
CA ASP A 5 17.32 1.95 4.38
C ASP A 5 17.02 2.01 2.88
N ALA A 6 15.92 1.37 2.52
CA ALA A 6 15.20 1.56 1.28
C ALA A 6 15.13 3.04 0.85
N PRO A 7 15.25 3.38 -0.46
CA PRO A 7 14.81 4.67 -0.94
C PRO A 7 13.40 4.95 -0.44
N GLY A 8 13.19 6.12 0.16
CA GLY A 8 11.89 6.45 0.75
C GLY A 8 10.75 6.38 -0.27
N ALA A 9 9.54 6.11 0.21
CA ALA A 9 8.34 5.96 -0.60
C ALA A 9 8.14 7.08 -1.64
N ALA A 10 8.45 8.33 -1.29
CA ALA A 10 8.36 9.46 -2.22
C ALA A 10 9.31 9.34 -3.42
N THR A 11 10.55 8.86 -3.22
CA THR A 11 11.52 8.62 -4.28
C THR A 11 11.05 7.52 -5.24
N LEU A 12 10.32 6.53 -4.73
CA LEU A 12 9.73 5.47 -5.55
C LEU A 12 8.52 5.97 -6.33
N ALA A 13 7.62 6.72 -5.68
CA ALA A 13 6.42 7.26 -6.30
C ALA A 13 6.74 8.22 -7.46
N ARG A 14 7.76 9.08 -7.30
CA ARG A 14 8.21 10.01 -8.35
C ARG A 14 8.66 9.35 -9.65
N GLN A 15 8.94 8.04 -9.67
CA GLN A 15 9.26 7.34 -10.92
C GLN A 15 8.07 7.24 -11.89
N VAL A 16 6.84 7.31 -11.37
CA VAL A 16 5.61 7.08 -12.13
C VAL A 16 4.63 8.27 -12.08
N THR A 17 4.93 9.28 -11.28
CA THR A 17 4.25 10.58 -11.30
C THR A 17 4.48 11.25 -12.66
N THR A 18 3.42 11.71 -13.32
CA THR A 18 3.55 12.36 -14.62
C THR A 18 4.03 13.81 -14.47
N GLU A 19 4.54 14.38 -15.56
CA GLU A 19 4.88 15.80 -15.59
C GLU A 19 3.65 16.66 -15.29
N GLY A 20 3.80 17.66 -14.42
CA GLY A 20 2.72 18.52 -13.93
C GLY A 20 1.93 17.97 -12.73
N GLU A 21 2.07 16.69 -12.36
CA GLU A 21 1.49 16.17 -11.11
C GLU A 21 2.37 16.51 -9.91
N VAL A 22 1.77 17.06 -8.85
CA VAL A 22 2.45 17.28 -7.57
C VAL A 22 2.26 16.05 -6.70
N LEU A 23 3.36 15.42 -6.27
CA LEU A 23 3.30 14.38 -5.25
C LEU A 23 3.03 15.02 -3.89
N LEU A 24 1.87 14.72 -3.29
CA LEU A 24 1.47 15.26 -1.99
C LEU A 24 2.11 14.43 -0.88
N TRP A 25 1.91 13.11 -0.90
CA TRP A 25 2.59 12.19 0.03
C TRP A 25 2.74 10.81 -0.58
N ALA A 26 3.68 10.04 -0.02
CA ALA A 26 3.84 8.62 -0.32
C ALA A 26 4.30 7.86 0.93
N ALA A 27 3.77 6.65 1.13
CA ALA A 27 4.11 5.81 2.26
C ALA A 27 4.14 4.32 1.86
N HIS A 28 4.99 3.55 2.53
CA HIS A 28 5.00 2.10 2.37
C HIS A 28 3.84 1.48 3.15
N GLY A 29 3.09 0.61 2.48
CA GLY A 29 1.96 -0.11 3.05
C GLY A 29 1.84 -1.48 2.40
N ARG A 30 2.60 -2.45 2.91
CA ARG A 30 2.78 -3.75 2.28
C ARG A 30 1.49 -4.55 2.15
N GLU A 31 0.75 -4.63 3.25
CA GLU A 31 -0.40 -5.50 3.38
C GLU A 31 -1.66 -4.67 3.53
N PHE A 32 -2.71 -5.09 2.85
CA PHE A 32 -4.05 -4.56 3.07
C PHE A 32 -5.04 -5.68 3.34
N ALA A 33 -6.16 -5.33 3.98
CA ALA A 33 -7.27 -6.25 4.24
C ALA A 33 -8.59 -5.57 3.90
N PHE A 34 -9.62 -6.38 3.63
CA PHE A 34 -10.96 -5.89 3.37
C PHE A 34 -11.83 -5.97 4.63
N ASP A 35 -12.61 -4.92 4.85
CA ASP A 35 -13.75 -4.83 5.76
C ASP A 35 -14.93 -4.31 4.95
N VAL A 36 -15.35 -5.15 4.00
CA VAL A 36 -16.44 -4.86 3.07
C VAL A 36 -17.57 -5.85 3.36
N ALA A 37 -18.80 -5.37 3.41
CA ALA A 37 -19.94 -6.23 3.68
C ALA A 37 -19.98 -7.42 2.70
N GLY A 38 -20.23 -8.62 3.23
CA GLY A 38 -20.27 -9.85 2.44
C GLY A 38 -18.91 -10.36 1.96
N HIS A 39 -17.78 -9.76 2.35
CA HIS A 39 -16.43 -10.19 1.95
C HIS A 39 -15.52 -10.48 3.14
N ASP A 40 -14.68 -11.50 3.03
CA ASP A 40 -13.66 -11.83 4.02
C ASP A 40 -12.49 -10.83 3.99
N ALA A 41 -11.52 -10.99 4.90
CA ALA A 41 -10.35 -10.11 4.98
C ALA A 41 -9.46 -10.14 3.72
N ALA A 42 -9.56 -11.18 2.90
CA ALA A 42 -8.86 -11.31 1.62
C ALA A 42 -9.66 -10.76 0.44
N GLY A 43 -10.89 -10.27 0.68
CA GLY A 43 -11.77 -9.70 -0.34
C GLY A 43 -12.52 -10.75 -1.13
N GLN A 44 -12.53 -12.01 -0.69
CA GLN A 44 -13.35 -13.05 -1.28
C GLN A 44 -14.78 -12.94 -0.75
N PRO A 45 -15.80 -13.15 -1.58
CA PRO A 45 -17.17 -13.19 -1.10
C PRO A 45 -17.30 -14.32 -0.07
N HIS A 46 -18.05 -14.08 1.00
CA HIS A 46 -18.48 -15.16 1.87
C HIS A 46 -19.31 -16.11 1.00
N GLY A 47 -18.79 -17.31 0.74
CA GLY A 47 -19.56 -18.34 0.06
C GLY A 47 -20.91 -18.46 0.76
N HIS A 48 -22.01 -18.52 -0.01
CA HIS A 48 -23.39 -18.53 0.48
C HIS A 48 -23.65 -19.67 1.49
N ALA A 49 -23.21 -19.53 2.73
CA ALA A 49 -23.80 -20.19 3.87
C ALA A 49 -25.03 -19.37 4.20
N VAL A 50 -26.17 -19.75 3.59
CA VAL A 50 -27.50 -19.30 3.97
C VAL A 50 -27.59 -19.33 5.50
N PRO A 51 -27.76 -18.20 6.22
CA PRO A 51 -28.17 -18.28 7.60
C PRO A 51 -29.62 -18.72 7.58
N ARG A 52 -29.85 -20.02 7.72
CA ARG A 52 -31.16 -20.53 8.14
C ARG A 52 -31.42 -19.96 9.53
N GLY A 53 -32.23 -18.91 9.57
CA GLY A 53 -32.86 -18.38 10.77
C GLY A 53 -32.06 -17.26 11.44
N PHE A 54 -32.54 -16.02 11.27
CA PHE A 54 -33.07 -15.23 12.38
C PHE A 54 -33.96 -14.15 11.77
N GLY A 55 -35.22 -14.13 12.19
CA GLY A 55 -36.24 -13.23 11.69
C GLY A 55 -36.05 -11.78 12.16
N ALA A 56 -36.76 -10.91 11.44
CA ALA A 56 -37.29 -9.59 11.81
C ALA A 56 -36.84 -8.98 13.15
N PHE A 57 -36.18 -7.83 13.10
CA PHE A 57 -36.38 -6.57 13.88
C PHE A 57 -35.44 -5.54 13.21
N GLY A 58 -35.88 -4.41 12.65
CA GLY A 58 -36.53 -3.29 13.33
C GLY A 58 -35.52 -2.13 13.42
N MET A 59 -35.87 -0.97 12.87
CA MET A 59 -35.10 0.30 12.87
C MET A 59 -34.25 0.58 14.12
N GLY A 60 -33.04 1.12 13.93
CA GLY A 60 -32.31 1.83 14.99
C GLY A 60 -30.83 2.02 14.69
N ALA A 61 -30.40 3.28 14.62
CA ALA A 61 -29.01 3.69 14.50
C ALA A 61 -28.11 3.20 15.65
N ALA A 62 -26.80 3.34 15.42
CA ALA A 62 -25.69 3.21 16.37
C ALA A 62 -24.97 1.85 16.41
N THR A 63 -23.79 1.84 15.78
CA THR A 63 -22.57 1.29 16.38
C THR A 63 -22.58 -0.22 16.67
N MET A 64 -23.03 -1.04 15.72
CA MET A 64 -22.88 -2.50 15.79
C MET A 64 -21.53 -2.93 15.19
N ALA A 65 -20.53 -3.02 16.07
CA ALA A 65 -19.46 -4.03 16.08
C ALA A 65 -18.72 -4.35 14.76
N VAL A 66 -17.77 -3.49 14.37
CA VAL A 66 -16.59 -3.86 13.52
C VAL A 66 -15.59 -4.72 14.32
N GLY A 67 -16.12 -5.71 15.04
CA GLY A 67 -15.37 -6.69 15.82
C GLY A 67 -15.68 -8.13 15.41
N MET A 68 -16.64 -8.35 14.51
CA MET A 68 -17.04 -9.70 14.05
C MET A 68 -16.57 -10.06 12.64
N ALA A 69 -16.14 -9.10 11.79
CA ALA A 69 -15.61 -9.41 10.46
C ALA A 69 -14.13 -9.86 10.45
N MET A 70 -13.52 -10.05 11.63
CA MET A 70 -12.17 -10.61 11.81
C MET A 70 -12.21 -12.01 12.49
N GLY A 71 -13.33 -12.73 12.38
CA GLY A 71 -13.38 -14.18 12.61
C GLY A 71 -14.06 -14.80 11.39
N THR A 72 -13.43 -15.69 10.63
CA THR A 72 -13.02 -17.02 11.12
C THR A 72 -11.69 -17.55 10.58
N ASP A 73 -10.85 -16.77 9.91
CA ASP A 73 -9.53 -17.28 9.47
C ASP A 73 -8.43 -16.22 9.65
N LEU A 74 -7.89 -16.08 10.87
CA LEU A 74 -6.68 -15.29 11.10
C LEU A 74 -5.64 -16.04 11.94
N PRO A 75 -4.34 -15.83 11.65
CA PRO A 75 -3.23 -16.47 12.35
C PRO A 75 -3.24 -16.09 13.84
N GLY A 76 -2.60 -16.93 14.66
CA GLY A 76 -2.56 -16.82 16.12
C GLY A 76 -2.09 -15.47 16.69
N GLU A 77 -2.14 -15.39 18.02
CA GLU A 77 -1.55 -14.33 18.83
C GLU A 77 -0.18 -13.91 18.26
N GLY A 78 -0.09 -12.70 17.68
CA GLY A 78 1.13 -12.21 17.01
C GLY A 78 0.97 -11.76 15.55
N ALA A 79 -0.21 -11.91 14.93
CA ALA A 79 -0.43 -11.39 13.58
C ALA A 79 -0.28 -9.84 13.53
N VAL A 80 0.61 -9.35 12.67
CA VAL A 80 0.83 -7.92 12.43
C VAL A 80 -0.44 -7.34 11.79
N PRO A 81 -1.00 -6.23 12.31
CA PRO A 81 -2.19 -5.62 11.70
C PRO A 81 -1.87 -5.14 10.27
N PRO A 82 -2.86 -5.18 9.35
CA PRO A 82 -2.65 -4.71 7.98
C PRO A 82 -2.25 -3.22 7.98
N ALA A 83 -1.46 -2.81 7.00
CA ALA A 83 -1.04 -1.42 6.86
C ALA A 83 -2.16 -0.54 6.28
N VAL A 84 -3.09 -1.14 5.53
CA VAL A 84 -4.27 -0.47 4.96
C VAL A 84 -5.52 -1.34 5.14
N VAL A 85 -6.65 -0.73 5.47
CA VAL A 85 -7.95 -1.42 5.52
C VAL A 85 -8.88 -0.80 4.48
N VAL A 86 -9.43 -1.64 3.60
CA VAL A 86 -10.40 -1.26 2.57
C VAL A 86 -11.79 -1.42 3.17
N PHE A 87 -12.60 -0.38 3.20
CA PHE A 87 -13.94 -0.43 3.79
C PHE A 87 -15.03 -0.04 2.81
N GLY A 88 -16.23 -0.61 2.99
CA GLY A 88 -17.39 -0.30 2.16
C GLY A 88 -18.64 -1.08 2.56
N ALA A 89 -19.82 -0.49 2.30
CA ALA A 89 -21.11 -1.12 2.60
C ALA A 89 -21.57 -2.11 1.51
N ASP A 90 -21.02 -2.01 0.29
CA ASP A 90 -21.37 -2.85 -0.85
C ASP A 90 -20.12 -3.61 -1.33
N GLY A 91 -20.32 -4.84 -1.80
CA GLY A 91 -19.30 -5.62 -2.49
C GLY A 91 -18.72 -4.87 -3.67
N ASP A 92 -19.52 -4.20 -4.48
CA ASP A 92 -19.04 -3.52 -5.69
C ASP A 92 -18.65 -2.05 -5.46
N CYS A 93 -18.32 -1.70 -4.22
CA CYS A 93 -17.86 -0.36 -3.89
C CYS A 93 -16.50 -0.02 -4.53
N ARG A 94 -16.30 1.28 -4.79
CA ARG A 94 -15.12 1.82 -5.48
C ARG A 94 -13.81 1.42 -4.81
N ALA A 95 -13.76 1.43 -3.48
CA ALA A 95 -12.57 1.05 -2.73
C ALA A 95 -12.15 -0.41 -3.03
N ARG A 96 -13.11 -1.35 -3.15
CA ARG A 96 -12.83 -2.73 -3.53
C ARG A 96 -12.46 -2.82 -5.01
N THR A 97 -13.23 -2.18 -5.88
CA THR A 97 -12.99 -2.20 -7.33
C THR A 97 -11.59 -1.71 -7.68
N LEU A 98 -11.11 -0.65 -7.01
CA LEU A 98 -9.75 -0.13 -7.17
C LEU A 98 -8.67 -1.20 -7.01
N LEU A 99 -8.86 -2.13 -6.08
CA LEU A 99 -7.87 -3.15 -5.71
C LEU A 99 -8.21 -4.52 -6.31
N THR A 100 -9.14 -4.59 -7.26
CA THR A 100 -9.47 -5.84 -7.95
C THR A 100 -8.26 -6.33 -8.73
N GLY A 101 -7.83 -7.57 -8.47
CA GLY A 101 -6.63 -8.14 -9.08
C GLY A 101 -5.31 -7.77 -8.40
N VAL A 102 -5.34 -6.98 -7.31
CA VAL A 102 -4.17 -6.71 -6.48
C VAL A 102 -4.14 -7.68 -5.31
N GLU A 103 -3.04 -8.43 -5.16
CA GLU A 103 -2.90 -9.36 -4.04
C GLU A 103 -2.83 -8.61 -2.69
N PRO A 104 -3.65 -8.96 -1.68
CA PRO A 104 -3.69 -8.25 -0.38
C PRO A 104 -2.35 -8.22 0.35
N ARG A 105 -1.60 -9.32 0.30
CA ARG A 105 -0.22 -9.39 0.75
C ARG A 105 0.69 -9.07 -0.42
N GLY A 106 1.35 -7.91 -0.38
CA GLY A 106 2.34 -7.57 -1.41
C GLY A 106 3.42 -8.64 -1.50
N GLY A 107 3.64 -9.13 -2.73
CA GLY A 107 4.74 -10.03 -3.06
C GLY A 107 6.11 -9.40 -2.80
N THR A 108 6.16 -8.07 -2.61
CA THR A 108 7.38 -7.34 -2.28
C THR A 108 7.16 -6.43 -1.07
N PRO A 109 8.20 -6.14 -0.25
CA PRO A 109 8.10 -5.20 0.86
C PRO A 109 7.99 -3.73 0.41
N TRP A 110 7.92 -3.48 -0.90
CA TRP A 110 8.04 -2.14 -1.50
C TRP A 110 6.71 -1.53 -1.91
N ARG A 111 5.58 -2.19 -1.62
CA ARG A 111 4.27 -1.64 -1.97
C ARG A 111 4.10 -0.25 -1.37
N THR A 112 3.84 0.69 -2.25
CA THR A 112 3.84 2.11 -1.94
C THR A 112 2.50 2.70 -2.32
N TRP A 113 1.88 3.40 -1.37
CA TRP A 113 0.66 4.18 -1.56
C TRP A 113 1.08 5.62 -1.73
N ALA A 114 0.57 6.30 -2.73
CA ALA A 114 0.91 7.69 -3.00
C ALA A 114 -0.32 8.47 -3.43
N LEU A 115 -0.44 9.69 -2.93
CA LEU A 115 -1.43 10.64 -3.39
C LEU A 115 -0.72 11.76 -4.14
N THR A 116 -1.20 12.04 -5.35
CA THR A 116 -0.81 13.20 -6.14
C THR A 116 -1.95 14.20 -6.21
N SER A 117 -1.68 15.38 -6.77
CA SER A 117 -2.71 16.36 -7.10
C SER A 117 -3.81 15.81 -8.04
N ALA A 118 -3.51 14.77 -8.82
CA ALA A 118 -4.42 14.21 -9.82
C ALA A 118 -5.03 12.85 -9.44
N ARG A 119 -4.39 12.05 -8.58
CA ARG A 119 -4.81 10.65 -8.35
C ARG A 119 -4.21 10.01 -7.11
N LEU A 120 -4.89 8.99 -6.62
CA LEU A 120 -4.34 8.00 -5.70
C LEU A 120 -3.70 6.87 -6.51
N LEU A 121 -2.51 6.45 -6.10
CA LEU A 121 -1.70 5.42 -6.73
C LEU A 121 -1.35 4.32 -5.73
N VAL A 122 -1.42 3.07 -6.19
CA VAL A 122 -0.82 1.90 -5.53
C VAL A 122 0.26 1.36 -6.43
N LEU A 123 1.48 1.32 -5.90
CA LEU A 123 2.67 0.97 -6.64
C LEU A 123 3.27 -0.31 -6.07
N ASP A 124 3.73 -1.19 -6.94
CA ASP A 124 4.50 -2.36 -6.55
C ASP A 124 5.73 -2.49 -7.44
N VAL A 125 6.72 -3.26 -7.00
CA VAL A 125 7.86 -3.62 -7.85
C VAL A 125 7.40 -4.75 -8.75
N ARG A 126 7.57 -4.57 -10.06
CA ARG A 126 7.29 -5.64 -11.03
C ARG A 126 8.13 -6.87 -10.64
N PRO A 127 7.54 -8.04 -10.32
CA PRO A 127 8.33 -9.25 -10.29
C PRO A 127 8.94 -9.42 -11.68
N PRO A 128 10.21 -9.86 -11.80
CA PRO A 128 10.77 -10.15 -13.11
C PRO A 128 9.83 -11.13 -13.79
N SER A 129 9.26 -10.75 -14.93
CA SER A 129 8.44 -11.65 -15.70
C SER A 129 9.25 -12.92 -15.92
N THR A 130 8.76 -14.05 -15.46
CA THR A 130 9.24 -15.39 -15.83
C THR A 130 8.89 -15.65 -17.30
N GLY A 131 9.29 -14.75 -18.19
CA GLY A 131 9.60 -15.15 -19.55
C GLY A 131 10.87 -15.98 -19.44
N GLU A 132 10.78 -17.25 -19.79
CA GLU A 132 11.95 -18.10 -19.94
C GLU A 132 13.07 -17.29 -20.63
N PRO A 133 14.26 -17.19 -20.02
CA PRO A 133 15.40 -16.66 -20.75
C PRO A 133 15.73 -17.68 -21.85
N ARG A 134 15.16 -17.47 -23.03
CA ARG A 134 15.78 -17.93 -24.28
C ARG A 134 17.00 -17.06 -24.52
N THR A 135 18.06 -17.31 -23.76
CA THR A 135 19.40 -16.95 -24.20
C THR A 135 20.03 -18.14 -24.92
N PRO A 136 20.33 -18.01 -26.22
CA PRO A 136 21.24 -18.93 -26.87
C PRO A 136 22.60 -18.82 -26.17
N LEU A 137 23.05 -19.96 -25.65
CA LEU A 137 24.44 -20.23 -25.31
C LEU A 137 25.34 -19.88 -26.51
N LEU A 138 25.87 -18.66 -26.57
CA LEU A 138 27.13 -18.29 -27.26
C LEU A 138 27.27 -16.76 -27.31
N ARG A 139 28.01 -16.21 -26.34
CA ARG A 139 29.04 -15.16 -26.52
C ARG A 139 29.60 -14.77 -25.15
N ARG A 140 30.31 -15.72 -24.54
CA ARG A 140 31.39 -15.41 -23.60
C ARG A 140 32.63 -15.17 -24.43
N THR A 141 32.91 -13.92 -24.79
CA THR A 141 34.25 -13.39 -25.09
C THR A 141 34.14 -11.90 -25.42
N LEU A 142 35.03 -11.11 -24.81
CA LEU A 142 35.21 -9.65 -24.96
C LEU A 142 34.02 -8.85 -24.40
N GLU A 143 34.07 -8.29 -23.19
CA GLU A 143 34.85 -7.08 -22.88
C GLU A 143 35.20 -7.05 -21.38
N ARG A 144 36.42 -7.49 -21.07
CA ARG A 144 37.07 -7.29 -19.76
C ARG A 144 38.23 -6.33 -20.03
N GLY A 145 37.99 -5.02 -19.94
CA GLY A 145 39.05 -4.08 -20.28
C GLY A 145 38.62 -2.62 -20.32
N ARG A 146 38.30 -2.07 -19.15
CA ARG A 146 38.45 -0.66 -18.72
C ARG A 146 37.37 -0.36 -17.68
N ASP A 147 37.72 -0.56 -16.41
CA ASP A 147 37.39 0.33 -15.30
C ASP A 147 38.06 -0.21 -14.03
N LEU A 148 39.39 -0.19 -14.09
CA LEU A 148 40.27 -0.14 -12.94
C LEU A 148 40.59 1.34 -12.73
N VAL A 149 39.72 2.06 -12.04
CA VAL A 149 40.01 3.41 -11.53
C VAL A 149 39.63 3.46 -10.05
N HIS A 150 40.67 3.53 -9.23
CA HIS A 150 40.71 3.82 -7.78
C HIS A 150 40.23 2.76 -6.78
N VAL A 151 40.91 1.62 -6.76
CA VAL A 151 41.21 0.90 -5.51
C VAL A 151 42.46 1.53 -4.89
N LEU A 152 42.31 2.66 -4.20
CA LEU A 152 43.41 3.31 -3.46
C LEU A 152 42.83 4.26 -2.38
N THR A 153 42.16 3.66 -1.40
CA THR A 153 42.06 4.00 0.04
C THR A 153 40.81 3.31 0.57
N ASP A 154 41.01 2.31 1.42
CA ASP A 154 39.95 1.47 1.99
C ASP A 154 39.20 2.24 3.10
N ARG A 155 38.51 3.31 2.70
CA ARG A 155 37.66 4.15 3.55
C ARG A 155 36.21 4.20 3.07
N THR A 156 35.86 3.55 1.97
CA THR A 156 34.49 3.51 1.45
C THR A 156 33.60 2.76 2.42
N ARG A 157 32.72 3.49 3.11
CA ARG A 157 31.77 2.91 4.06
C ARG A 157 30.70 2.14 3.31
N ARG A 158 30.35 0.97 3.83
CA ARG A 158 29.19 0.19 3.36
C ARG A 158 28.03 0.41 4.32
N TYR A 159 26.84 0.49 3.76
CA TYR A 159 25.59 0.71 4.47
C TYR A 159 24.56 -0.31 3.99
N GLY A 160 24.56 -1.50 4.62
CA GLY A 160 23.78 -2.64 4.15
C GLY A 160 24.19 -3.04 2.72
N PRO A 161 23.25 -3.11 1.75
CA PRO A 161 23.58 -3.40 0.35
C PRO A 161 24.21 -2.22 -0.40
N ASN A 162 24.27 -1.03 0.20
CA ASN A 162 24.74 0.19 -0.47
C ASN A 162 26.23 0.45 -0.16
N THR A 163 26.95 1.05 -1.12
CA THR A 163 28.34 1.48 -0.96
C THR A 163 28.43 3.00 -1.11
N GLU A 164 29.19 3.66 -0.24
CA GLU A 164 29.47 5.09 -0.33
C GLU A 164 30.01 5.46 -1.73
N GLY A 165 29.48 6.55 -2.30
CA GLY A 165 29.84 7.01 -3.66
C GLY A 165 29.15 6.27 -4.81
N VAL A 166 28.40 5.18 -4.53
CA VAL A 166 27.61 4.48 -5.54
C VAL A 166 26.16 4.91 -5.45
N ALA A 167 25.56 5.29 -6.59
CA ALA A 167 24.15 5.64 -6.65
C ALA A 167 23.27 4.46 -6.20
N VAL A 168 22.33 4.71 -5.28
CA VAL A 168 21.41 3.68 -4.78
C VAL A 168 20.48 3.26 -5.92
N ALA A 169 20.53 1.98 -6.28
CA ALA A 169 19.67 1.43 -7.30
C ALA A 169 18.19 1.53 -6.89
N ARG A 170 17.39 2.19 -7.72
CA ARG A 170 15.94 2.31 -7.54
C ARG A 170 15.27 1.16 -8.28
N LYS A 171 14.49 0.35 -7.57
CA LYS A 171 13.69 -0.69 -8.23
C LYS A 171 12.61 -0.02 -9.10
N PRO A 172 12.39 -0.49 -10.34
CA PRO A 172 11.38 0.08 -11.21
C PRO A 172 10.00 -0.19 -10.61
N MET A 173 9.28 0.88 -10.33
CA MET A 173 7.91 0.81 -9.80
C MET A 173 6.91 0.67 -10.94
N THR A 174 5.85 -0.09 -10.70
CA THR A 174 4.70 -0.22 -11.58
C THR A 174 3.44 0.20 -10.85
N VAL A 175 2.55 0.91 -11.54
CA VAL A 175 1.22 1.22 -11.05
C VAL A 175 0.38 -0.04 -11.12
N VAL A 176 -0.01 -0.58 -9.96
CA VAL A 176 -0.87 -1.79 -9.87
C VAL A 176 -2.34 -1.42 -9.64
N ALA A 177 -2.60 -0.23 -9.13
CA ALA A 177 -3.93 0.37 -9.07
C ALA A 177 -3.83 1.90 -9.08
N ALA A 178 -4.85 2.56 -9.64
CA ALA A 178 -4.96 4.01 -9.62
C ALA A 178 -6.43 4.45 -9.68
N THR A 179 -6.72 5.60 -9.08
CA THR A 179 -8.03 6.26 -9.19
C THR A 179 -7.85 7.77 -9.17
N GLY A 180 -8.62 8.47 -9.98
CA GLY A 180 -8.56 9.92 -10.09
C GLY A 180 -8.97 10.63 -8.80
N ARG A 181 -8.44 11.83 -8.59
CA ARG A 181 -8.71 12.68 -7.43
C ARG A 181 -10.19 13.04 -7.33
N GLU A 182 -10.87 13.15 -8.47
CA GLU A 182 -12.31 13.41 -8.59
C GLU A 182 -13.19 12.30 -7.99
N HIS A 183 -12.64 11.11 -7.75
CA HIS A 183 -13.35 10.03 -7.06
C HIS A 183 -13.19 10.07 -5.54
N LEU A 184 -12.22 10.84 -5.03
CA LEU A 184 -12.01 11.05 -3.60
C LEU A 184 -12.89 12.19 -3.11
N HIS A 185 -13.77 11.87 -2.18
CA HIS A 185 -14.58 12.84 -1.47
C HIS A 185 -13.78 13.58 -0.40
N ASP A 186 -13.02 12.84 0.41
CA ASP A 186 -12.34 13.40 1.58
C ASP A 186 -11.02 12.68 1.92
N VAL A 187 -10.12 13.43 2.56
CA VAL A 187 -8.89 12.92 3.18
C VAL A 187 -8.78 13.50 4.58
N ALA A 188 -8.92 12.65 5.60
CA ALA A 188 -9.00 13.10 6.98
C ALA A 188 -8.28 12.16 7.93
N VAL A 189 -7.90 12.68 9.11
CA VAL A 189 -7.45 11.84 10.21
C VAL A 189 -8.67 11.15 10.83
N ALA A 190 -8.55 9.85 11.03
CA ALA A 190 -9.57 9.03 11.64
C ALA A 190 -8.95 8.06 12.64
N ARG A 191 -9.80 7.36 13.39
CA ARG A 191 -9.38 6.28 14.27
C ARG A 191 -10.06 4.98 13.86
N ARG A 192 -9.25 3.96 13.62
CA ARG A 192 -9.71 2.61 13.28
C ARG A 192 -9.66 1.74 14.53
N ARG A 193 -10.79 1.15 14.89
CA ARG A 193 -10.81 0.06 15.87
C ARG A 193 -10.30 -1.22 15.18
N LEU A 194 -9.19 -1.74 15.67
CA LEU A 194 -8.67 -3.07 15.37
C LEU A 194 -8.89 -3.94 16.62
N ARG A 195 -9.11 -5.25 16.47
CA ARG A 195 -9.40 -6.25 17.53
C ARG A 195 -9.42 -5.71 18.98
N MET A 196 -8.25 -5.43 19.56
CA MET A 196 -8.09 -4.93 20.95
C MET A 196 -7.58 -3.48 21.07
N ARG A 197 -7.32 -2.76 19.97
CA ARG A 197 -6.71 -1.42 19.98
C ARG A 197 -7.36 -0.50 18.96
N THR A 198 -7.57 0.74 19.36
CA THR A 198 -7.90 1.82 18.42
C THR A 198 -6.60 2.46 17.98
N ARG A 199 -6.39 2.60 16.67
CA ARG A 199 -5.19 3.23 16.11
C ARG A 199 -5.56 4.44 15.26
N PRO A 200 -4.75 5.51 15.28
CA PRO A 200 -4.90 6.59 14.30
C PRO A 200 -4.60 6.07 12.89
N CYS A 201 -5.25 6.68 11.90
CA CYS A 201 -5.07 6.36 10.50
C CYS A 201 -5.42 7.57 9.63
N LEU A 202 -4.90 7.61 8.40
CA LEU A 202 -5.37 8.51 7.36
C LEU A 202 -6.52 7.83 6.61
N ARG A 203 -7.71 8.41 6.67
CA ARG A 203 -8.89 7.95 5.94
C ARG A 203 -8.99 8.65 4.59
N LEU A 204 -9.05 7.87 3.53
CA LEU A 204 -9.41 8.31 2.18
C LEU A 204 -10.83 7.84 1.90
N SER A 205 -11.77 8.77 1.79
CA SER A 205 -13.18 8.47 1.51
C SER A 205 -13.50 8.71 0.04
N PHE A 206 -14.10 7.73 -0.62
CA PHE A 206 -14.63 7.86 -1.97
C PHE A 206 -16.04 8.46 -1.96
N VAL A 207 -16.48 8.95 -3.12
CA VAL A 207 -17.81 9.55 -3.32
C VAL A 207 -19.00 8.61 -3.04
N ASP A 208 -18.78 7.29 -3.04
CA ASP A 208 -19.81 6.28 -2.73
C ASP A 208 -19.84 5.89 -1.24
N GLY A 209 -19.05 6.57 -0.40
CA GLY A 209 -18.94 6.29 1.04
C GLY A 209 -18.01 5.13 1.40
N SER A 210 -17.44 4.42 0.41
CA SER A 210 -16.35 3.46 0.63
C SER A 210 -15.01 4.17 0.82
N GLY A 211 -13.96 3.46 1.22
CA GLY A 211 -12.67 4.11 1.41
C GLY A 211 -11.53 3.21 1.86
N LEU A 212 -10.43 3.86 2.22
CA LEU A 212 -9.21 3.24 2.70
C LEU A 212 -8.80 3.89 4.02
N ASP A 213 -8.49 3.09 5.04
CA ASP A 213 -7.87 3.53 6.28
C ASP A 213 -6.39 3.11 6.27
N LEU A 214 -5.49 4.08 6.14
CA LEU A 214 -4.04 3.87 6.11
C LEU A 214 -3.48 3.97 7.54
N LEU A 215 -3.07 2.83 8.09
CA LEU A 215 -2.49 2.69 9.43
C LEU A 215 -0.96 2.83 9.39
N LEU A 216 -0.32 2.36 8.31
CA LEU A 216 1.11 2.53 7.99
C LEU A 216 2.12 2.12 9.09
N GLY A 217 1.67 1.37 10.12
CA GLY A 217 2.50 1.03 11.27
C GLY A 217 2.83 2.21 12.19
N VAL A 218 2.27 3.40 11.96
CA VAL A 218 2.52 4.61 12.76
C VAL A 218 1.50 4.70 13.91
N GLU A 219 1.92 5.15 15.08
CA GLU A 219 1.03 5.41 16.23
C GLU A 219 0.91 6.90 16.56
N ASP A 220 1.78 7.73 15.99
CA ASP A 220 1.74 9.18 16.12
C ASP A 220 0.69 9.78 15.18
N GLU A 221 -0.35 10.38 15.76
CA GLU A 221 -1.47 10.99 15.03
C GLU A 221 -1.02 12.19 14.18
N SER A 222 0.01 12.92 14.63
CA SER A 222 0.50 14.13 13.95
C SER A 222 1.05 13.84 12.54
N VAL A 223 1.54 12.62 12.30
CA VAL A 223 1.96 12.18 10.97
C VAL A 223 0.77 12.16 10.01
N PHE A 224 -0.41 11.73 10.47
CA PHE A 224 -1.60 11.69 9.64
C PHE A 224 -2.23 13.08 9.48
N GLU A 225 -2.16 13.94 10.50
CA GLU A 225 -2.56 15.34 10.41
C GLU A 225 -1.78 16.04 9.29
N TRP A 226 -0.45 15.92 9.31
CA TRP A 226 0.43 16.45 8.27
C TRP A 226 0.10 15.89 6.88
N MET A 227 -0.15 14.59 6.75
CA MET A 227 -0.55 14.00 5.46
C MET A 227 -1.91 14.51 4.97
N ALA A 228 -2.86 14.75 5.87
CA ALA A 228 -4.18 15.30 5.54
C ALA A 228 -4.07 16.76 5.08
N GLU A 229 -3.25 17.58 5.76
CA GLU A 229 -2.95 18.96 5.37
C GLU A 229 -2.35 19.04 3.96
N LEU A 230 -1.31 18.26 3.68
CA LEU A 230 -0.71 18.15 2.34
C LEU A 230 -1.72 17.71 1.28
N SER A 231 -2.72 16.94 1.66
CA SER A 231 -3.78 16.50 0.75
C SER A 231 -4.74 17.64 0.39
N GLY A 232 -4.89 18.64 1.27
CA GLY A 232 -5.73 19.82 1.04
C GLY A 232 -5.08 20.87 0.12
N GLU A 233 -3.76 20.99 0.14
CA GLU A 233 -2.99 21.96 -0.66
C GLU A 233 -3.06 21.72 -2.19
N GLY A 234 -3.46 20.52 -2.61
CA GLY A 234 -3.63 20.16 -4.01
C GLY A 234 -5.03 20.38 -4.60
N ARG A 235 -5.92 21.11 -3.90
CA ARG A 235 -7.28 21.46 -4.36
C ARG A 235 -7.34 22.82 -5.03
#